data_AF-A0A0S2EL43-F1
#
_entry.id   AF-A0A0S2EL43-F1
#
_cell.length_a   1.000
_cell.length_b   1.000
_cell.length_c   1.000
_cell.angle_alpha   90.00
_cell.angle_beta   90.00
_cell.angle_gamma   90.00
#
_symmetry.space_group_name_H-M   'P 1'
#
loop_
_entity.id
_entity.type
_entity.pdbx_description
1 polymer ?
#
loop_
_entity_poly.entity_id
_entity_poly.type
_entity_poly.pdbx_seq_one_letter_code
_entity_poly.pdbx_strand_id
1 'polypeptide(L)' 'MKFTTRLREALRPIRDSEREAAYLNEATSLVDLESRQREIDRGRYNRNRSAF' A
#
# COMPACT_ATOMS: atom_id res chain seq x y z
N MET A 1 -21.92 -23.04 5.55
CA MET A 1 -20.74 -23.00 4.66
C MET A 1 -19.96 -21.71 4.94
N LYS A 2 -18.86 -21.76 5.71
CA LYS A 2 -18.08 -20.58 6.14
C LYS A 2 -16.68 -20.48 5.50
N PHE A 3 -16.31 -21.45 4.67
CA PHE A 3 -14.96 -21.54 4.06
C PHE A 3 -14.76 -20.56 2.90
N THR A 4 -15.81 -20.24 2.16
CA THR A 4 -15.75 -19.35 0.99
C THR A 4 -15.46 -17.88 1.38
N THR A 5 -15.92 -17.45 2.56
CA THR A 5 -15.68 -16.08 3.06
C THR A 5 -14.22 -15.86 3.44
N ARG A 6 -13.57 -16.84 4.08
CA ARG A 6 -12.15 -16.78 4.43
C ARG A 6 -11.25 -16.75 3.20
N LEU A 7 -11.61 -17.52 2.18
CA LEU A 7 -10.89 -17.51 0.90
C LEU A 7 -10.97 -16.14 0.22
N ARG A 8 -12.14 -15.49 0.28
CA ARG A 8 -12.36 -14.16 -0.30
C ARG A 8 -11.65 -13.04 0.48
N GLU A 9 -11.50 -13.16 1.80
CA GLU A 9 -10.67 -12.24 2.59
C GLU A 9 -9.18 -12.38 2.28
N ALA A 10 -8.68 -13.60 2.10
CA ALA A 10 -7.29 -13.84 1.72
C ALA A 10 -6.97 -13.35 0.29
N LEU A 11 -7.96 -13.33 -0.59
CA LEU A 11 -7.86 -12.81 -1.95
C LEU A 11 -8.22 -11.31 -2.05
N ARG A 12 -8.40 -10.62 -0.90
CA ARG A 12 -8.69 -9.20 -0.92
C ARG A 12 -7.51 -8.47 -1.55
N PRO A 13 -7.74 -7.63 -2.58
CA PRO A 13 -6.65 -6.90 -3.22
C PRO A 13 -5.94 -6.07 -2.16
N ILE A 14 -4.63 -6.30 -2.01
CA ILE A 14 -3.76 -5.54 -1.11
C ILE A 14 -3.99 -4.07 -1.41
N ARG A 15 -4.54 -3.35 -0.44
CA ARG A 15 -4.95 -1.95 -0.61
C ARG A 15 -3.69 -1.11 -0.77
N ASP A 16 -3.77 -0.02 -1.53
CA ASP A 16 -2.63 0.90 -1.69
C ASP A 16 -2.09 1.37 -0.33
N SER A 17 -2.96 1.56 0.67
CA SER A 17 -2.59 1.86 2.05
C SER A 17 -1.68 0.82 2.72
N GLU A 18 -1.85 -0.47 2.42
CA GLU A 18 -1.00 -1.53 2.97
C GLU A 18 0.37 -1.54 2.29
N ARG A 19 0.41 -1.21 1.00
CA ARG A 19 1.67 -1.05 0.25
C ARG A 19 2.45 0.17 0.71
N GLU A 20 1.77 1.27 0.95
CA GLU A 20 2.34 2.50 1.54
C GLU A 20 2.94 2.22 2.91
N ALA A 21 2.19 1.55 3.79
CA ALA A 21 2.66 1.18 5.12
C ALA A 21 3.89 0.27 5.05
N ALA A 22 3.86 -0.78 4.22
CA ALA A 22 5.02 -1.66 4.03
C ALA A 22 6.25 -0.87 3.53
N TYR A 23 6.02 0.05 2.58
CA TYR A 23 7.09 0.86 2.00
C TYR A 23 7.74 1.81 3.02
N LEU A 24 6.96 2.41 3.92
CA LEU A 24 7.48 3.23 5.00
C LEU A 24 8.23 2.38 6.06
N ASN A 25 7.76 1.16 6.34
CA ASN A 25 8.39 0.26 7.31
C ASN A 25 9.76 -0.26 6.86
N GLU A 26 10.04 -0.25 5.57
CA GLU A 26 11.37 -0.56 5.03
C GLU A 26 12.41 0.55 5.26
N ALA A 27 12.01 1.68 5.86
CA ALA A 27 12.92 2.79 6.11
C ALA A 27 13.99 2.41 7.14
N THR A 28 15.25 2.71 6.82
CA THR A 28 16.41 2.41 7.69
C THR A 28 16.85 3.61 8.54
N SER A 29 16.37 4.81 8.21
CA SER A 29 16.67 6.06 8.91
C SER A 29 15.52 7.06 8.76
N LEU A 30 15.52 8.13 9.57
CA LEU A 30 14.51 9.19 9.48
C LEU A 30 14.55 9.93 8.14
N VAL A 31 15.75 10.14 7.58
CA VAL A 31 15.92 10.79 6.27
C VAL A 31 15.34 9.92 5.16
N ASP A 32 15.56 8.61 5.25
CA ASP A 32 14.97 7.65 4.31
C ASP A 32 13.43 7.62 4.45
N LEU A 33 12.91 7.60 5.68
CA LEU A 33 11.47 7.65 5.94
C LEU A 33 10.82 8.90 5.33
N GLU A 34 11.44 10.07 5.51
CA GLU A 34 10.94 11.33 4.94
C GLU A 34 10.99 11.32 3.41
N SER A 35 12.09 10.81 2.83
CA SER A 35 12.19 10.67 1.37
C SER A 35 11.08 9.77 0.82
N ARG A 36 10.86 8.61 1.45
CA ARG A 36 9.81 7.65 1.08
C ARG A 36 8.40 8.24 1.23
N GLN A 37 8.15 8.99 2.31
CA GLN A 37 6.89 9.69 2.52
C GLN A 37 6.64 10.70 1.40
N ARG A 38 7.65 11.50 1.03
CA ARG A 38 7.54 12.44 -0.09
C ARG A 38 7.25 11.74 -1.42
N GLU A 39 7.78 10.55 -1.66
CA GLU A 39 7.47 9.78 -2.87
C GLU A 39 6.01 9.29 -2.89
N ILE A 40 5.48 8.88 -1.74
CA ILE A 40 4.06 8.55 -1.59
C ILE A 40 3.20 9.78 -1.89
N ASP A 41 3.53 10.93 -1.30
CA ASP A 41 2.82 12.19 -1.49
C ASP A 41 2.86 12.66 -2.96
N ARG A 42 3.95 12.36 -3.68
CA ARG A 42 4.09 12.58 -5.13
C ARG A 42 3.25 11.62 -5.98
N GLY A 43 2.53 10.68 -5.37
CA GLY A 43 1.59 9.80 -6.04
C GLY A 43 2.20 8.48 -6.49
N ARG A 44 3.26 7.97 -5.84
CA ARG A 44 3.85 6.64 -6.12
C ARG A 44 2.82 5.52 -6.22
N TYR A 45 1.77 5.57 -5.41
CA TYR A 45 0.67 4.58 -5.38
C TYR A 45 -0.66 5.11 -5.95
N ASN A 46 -0.74 6.37 -6.41
CA ASN A 46 -1.98 6.97 -6.90
C ASN A 46 -2.31 6.62 -8.37
N ARG A 47 -1.72 5.56 -8.91
CA ARG A 47 -1.75 5.26 -10.35
C ARG A 47 -3.08 4.67 -10.85
N ASN A 48 -4.00 4.34 -9.94
CA ASN A 48 -5.25 3.65 -10.27
C ASN A 48 -6.50 4.56 -10.30
N ARG A 49 -6.33 5.89 -10.20
CA ARG A 49 -7.46 6.84 -10.22
C ARG A 49 -7.69 7.56 -11.55
N SER A 50 -6.85 7.32 -12.55
CA SER A 50 -6.92 8.00 -13.87
C SER A 50 -7.42 7.10 -15.02
N ALA A 51 -8.10 5.99 -14.73
CA ALA A 51 -8.78 5.19 -15.75
C ALA A 51 -10.29 5.53 -15.76
N PHE A 52 -10.61 6.75 -16.19
CA PHE A 52 -11.96 7.15 -16.64
C PHE A 52 -11.81 8.05 -17.86
#